data_AF-A0AAV1C6A0-F1
#
_entry.id   AF-A0AAV1C6A0-F1
#
_cell.length_a   1.000
_cell.length_b   1.000
_cell.length_c   1.000
_cell.angle_alpha   90.00
_cell.angle_beta   90.00
_cell.angle_gamma   90.00
#
_symmetry.space_group_name_H-M   'P 1'
#
loop_
_entity.id
_entity.type
_entity.pdbx_description
1 polymer ?
#
loop_
_entity_poly.entity_id
_entity_poly.type
_entity_poly.pdbx_seq_one_letter_code
_entity_poly.pdbx_strand_id
1 'polypeptide(L)'
;MANPKLLALSKTILRRRASRPVYRYHCISTQSPRQFQHQNHFFRSTYSPAASDFQARYALPYSFLASRSFSSSQSEELVSLPIDFAATVGAGVDAVNEESILPVQALTYLLDGFHDITGFPWWLVIASSTLALRLTLFPFVVLQLRKLKRIGELFPKLPPPLPPPFSGRSFKDQFALFRKEKNAVGCPSFFWFIASFAVQVPLFLLWVTSIRRMSLDCHPGFDCGGIFWFQNLTEYPTGALGPIFPLLIAGLHYVNVQISFRKSSLGKVSGVFAMLAKYYRMYLEVLTIPMLFITFNIPQGALIYWLTNSSLSVCQQLLLQHPDVRERLGLPNKASVEEVEHNAIEKVGIKETTQSGGQRRVSARELSPKELVALSVTLLAKGQLDRVVEILRLALEKDPECVRAMLLMGQIFMQKNLLSEATEYLELAVSQLLKAGLPSDVEDVDLLILSSTWAGSVYMRQGKKDEGIVHLERLASLQEPEDSKSKSHYYDGLLLLSSALSTVGRKDEAIQQLRRAVAYDPDRYQQFLDQYENEEDDITSDLVSSRRTDS
;
A
#
# COMPACT_ATOMS: atom_id res chain seq x y z
N MET A 1 72.09 4.64 -1.97
CA MET A 1 72.25 6.03 -1.46
C MET A 1 70.93 6.75 -1.65
N ALA A 2 70.21 6.99 -0.54
CA ALA A 2 68.90 7.63 -0.51
C ALA A 2 69.02 9.04 0.08
N ASN A 3 68.17 9.95 -0.41
CA ASN A 3 68.25 11.40 -0.20
C ASN A 3 67.86 11.80 1.26
N PRO A 4 68.68 12.56 2.02
CA PRO A 4 68.52 12.69 3.48
C PRO A 4 67.40 13.62 3.99
N LYS A 5 66.52 14.14 3.13
CA LYS A 5 65.47 15.11 3.54
C LYS A 5 64.12 14.49 3.91
N LEU A 6 63.92 13.19 3.70
CA LEU A 6 62.65 12.49 4.04
C LEU A 6 62.64 11.83 5.42
N LEU A 7 63.79 11.72 6.10
CA LEU A 7 63.90 11.14 7.45
C LEU A 7 63.70 12.16 8.60
N ALA A 8 63.57 13.45 8.28
CA ALA A 8 63.45 14.53 9.27
C ALA A 8 62.01 14.89 9.65
N LEU A 9 61.01 14.42 8.91
CA LEU A 9 59.58 14.72 9.17
C LEU A 9 58.85 13.65 10.00
N SER A 10 59.41 12.44 10.16
CA SER A 10 58.76 11.38 10.97
C SER A 10 59.09 11.44 12.48
N LYS A 11 60.05 12.29 12.90
CA LYS A 11 60.49 12.39 14.30
C LYS A 11 59.84 13.52 15.10
N THR A 12 59.02 14.37 14.49
CA THR A 12 58.47 15.58 15.14
C THR A 12 57.02 15.43 15.63
N ILE A 13 56.32 14.35 15.26
CA ILE A 13 54.92 14.13 15.69
C ILE A 13 54.80 13.12 16.86
N LEU A 14 55.87 12.38 17.17
CA LEU A 14 55.92 11.40 18.26
C LEU A 14 56.37 11.96 19.63
N ARG A 15 56.47 13.29 19.78
CA ARG A 15 56.81 13.97 21.05
C ARG A 15 55.90 15.18 21.26
N ARG A 16 54.65 14.96 21.68
CA ARG A 16 53.90 15.89 22.57
C ARG A 16 52.47 15.39 22.79
N ARG A 17 52.28 14.68 23.89
CA ARG A 17 51.20 14.82 24.90
C ARG A 17 50.88 13.46 25.53
N ALA A 18 51.84 13.01 26.34
CA ALA A 18 51.51 12.37 27.60
C ALA A 18 51.30 13.49 28.63
N SER A 19 50.13 13.53 29.26
CA SER A 19 49.88 14.01 30.63
C SER A 19 48.49 13.54 31.03
N ARG A 20 48.43 12.61 31.99
CA ARG A 20 47.20 12.12 32.67
C ARG A 20 46.64 13.21 33.62
N PRO A 21 45.45 13.02 34.24
CA PRO A 21 45.42 12.20 35.45
C PRO A 21 44.29 11.16 35.51
N VAL A 22 44.55 10.22 36.40
CA VAL A 22 43.77 9.05 36.81
C VAL A 22 42.72 9.47 37.84
N TYR A 23 41.50 8.92 37.76
CA TYR A 23 40.71 8.56 38.94
C TYR A 23 40.02 7.21 38.73
N ARG A 24 40.03 6.42 39.81
CA ARG A 24 39.66 5.00 39.97
C ARG A 24 38.24 4.89 40.54
N TYR A 25 37.82 3.64 40.80
CA TYR A 25 36.61 3.16 41.51
C TYR A 25 35.40 2.90 40.61
N HIS A 26 34.56 1.88 40.79
CA HIS A 26 34.60 0.54 41.40
C HIS A 26 33.24 -0.08 41.01
N CYS A 27 33.16 -1.37 40.68
CA CYS A 27 31.87 -2.07 40.53
C CYS A 27 31.23 -2.31 41.89
N ILE A 28 29.94 -1.99 42.07
CA ILE A 28 29.01 -2.71 42.98
C ILE A 28 27.58 -2.66 42.39
N SER A 29 26.96 -3.83 42.30
CA SER A 29 25.54 -4.08 42.04
C SER A 29 24.67 -3.80 43.28
N THR A 30 23.41 -3.34 43.12
CA THR A 30 22.18 -3.91 43.74
C THR A 30 20.94 -3.01 43.60
N GLN A 31 19.84 -3.64 43.17
CA GLN A 31 18.44 -3.53 43.64
C GLN A 31 17.67 -2.18 43.70
N SER A 32 16.64 -2.11 42.82
CA SER A 32 15.19 -1.89 43.09
C SER A 32 14.66 -0.56 43.70
N PRO A 33 13.37 -0.22 43.43
CA PRO A 33 12.89 1.16 43.30
C PRO A 33 12.01 1.63 44.46
N ARG A 34 12.01 2.94 44.76
CA ARG A 34 10.90 3.59 45.49
C ARG A 34 10.59 4.99 44.99
N GLN A 35 9.29 5.20 44.87
CA GLN A 35 8.52 6.42 44.62
C GLN A 35 8.95 7.59 45.51
N PHE A 36 8.81 8.82 45.01
CA PHE A 36 8.24 9.92 45.78
C PHE A 36 7.58 10.96 44.85
N GLN A 37 6.31 11.22 45.13
CA GLN A 37 5.46 12.30 44.61
C GLN A 37 5.67 13.61 45.39
N HIS A 38 5.05 14.67 44.84
CA HIS A 38 4.79 16.02 45.38
C HIS A 38 5.91 17.06 45.17
N GLN A 39 5.66 18.30 44.72
CA GLN A 39 4.53 19.17 45.07
C GLN A 39 4.39 20.40 44.11
N ASN A 40 3.16 20.67 43.67
CA ASN A 40 2.39 21.94 43.70
C ASN A 40 2.87 23.21 42.93
N HIS A 41 2.10 23.63 41.89
CA HIS A 41 1.13 24.77 41.85
C HIS A 41 1.79 26.13 41.46
N PHE A 42 1.27 27.07 40.66
CA PHE A 42 -0.09 27.51 40.28
C PHE A 42 0.03 28.43 39.03
N PHE A 43 -0.75 28.24 37.96
CA PHE A 43 -1.73 29.22 37.43
C PHE A 43 -2.52 28.62 36.25
N ARG A 44 -3.81 28.93 36.27
CA ARG A 44 -4.94 28.30 35.57
C ARG A 44 -5.32 29.19 34.38
N SER A 45 -5.52 28.61 33.20
CA SER A 45 -6.50 29.11 32.24
C SER A 45 -7.22 27.90 31.66
N THR A 46 -8.51 27.81 31.97
CA THR A 46 -9.42 26.75 31.61
C THR A 46 -9.87 26.91 30.16
N TYR A 47 -9.41 26.01 29.29
CA TYR A 47 -10.12 25.64 28.06
C TYR A 47 -10.28 24.11 28.09
N SER A 48 -11.53 23.66 28.13
CA SER A 48 -11.89 22.24 28.13
C SER A 48 -11.62 21.62 26.75
N PRO A 49 -10.93 20.47 26.63
CA PRO A 49 -10.66 19.82 25.34
C PRO A 49 -11.81 18.92 24.84
N ALA A 50 -12.94 18.86 25.55
CA ALA A 50 -13.98 17.85 25.28
C ALA A 50 -14.77 18.07 23.96
N ALA A 51 -14.72 19.28 23.36
CA ALA A 51 -15.49 19.57 22.15
C ALA A 51 -14.78 19.18 20.84
N SER A 52 -13.45 19.01 20.84
CA SER A 52 -12.69 18.70 19.61
C SER A 52 -12.66 17.20 19.26
N ASP A 53 -12.83 16.31 20.24
CA ASP A 53 -12.83 14.85 20.03
C ASP A 53 -14.18 14.31 19.53
N PHE A 54 -15.26 15.06 19.70
CA PHE A 54 -16.60 14.70 19.23
C PHE A 54 -16.77 14.95 17.72
N GLN A 55 -16.08 15.97 17.19
CA GLN A 55 -16.17 16.40 15.80
C GLN A 55 -15.33 15.52 14.84
N ALA A 56 -14.32 14.81 15.36
CA ALA A 56 -13.46 13.90 14.59
C ALA A 56 -14.09 12.52 14.33
N ARG A 57 -15.07 12.07 15.15
CA ARG A 57 -15.66 10.72 15.05
C ARG A 57 -16.74 10.57 13.98
N TYR A 58 -17.37 11.68 13.58
CA TYR A 58 -18.48 11.67 12.60
C TYR A 58 -18.14 12.34 11.26
N ALA A 59 -16.86 12.65 11.02
CA ALA A 59 -16.38 13.03 9.70
C ALA A 59 -16.30 11.77 8.81
N LEU A 60 -17.44 11.35 8.22
CA LEU A 60 -17.54 10.27 7.25
C LEU A 60 -16.46 10.45 6.16
N PRO A 61 -15.41 9.61 6.13
CA PRO A 61 -14.38 9.73 5.12
C PRO A 61 -14.90 9.05 3.86
N TYR A 62 -15.51 9.81 2.94
CA TYR A 62 -15.56 9.63 1.47
C TYR A 62 -15.86 8.23 0.85
N SER A 63 -16.16 7.22 1.65
CA SER A 63 -16.16 5.80 1.30
C SER A 63 -17.55 5.18 1.37
N PHE A 64 -18.53 5.89 1.93
CA PHE A 64 -19.88 5.35 2.13
C PHE A 64 -20.75 5.34 0.86
N LEU A 65 -20.37 6.07 -0.20
CA LEU A 65 -21.03 5.99 -1.52
C LEU A 65 -20.16 5.34 -2.61
N ALA A 66 -18.94 4.91 -2.28
CA ALA A 66 -18.04 4.19 -3.19
C ALA A 66 -17.90 2.69 -2.88
N SER A 67 -18.55 2.18 -1.83
CA SER A 67 -18.32 0.81 -1.36
C SER A 67 -19.57 0.18 -0.76
N ARG A 68 -20.40 -0.48 -1.59
CA ARG A 68 -21.16 -1.64 -1.11
C ARG A 68 -20.24 -2.86 -1.17
N SER A 69 -19.49 -3.07 -0.09
CA SER A 69 -19.04 -4.40 0.29
C SER A 69 -19.71 -4.71 1.61
N PHE A 70 -20.76 -5.52 1.52
CA PHE A 70 -21.54 -6.03 2.64
C PHE A 70 -20.65 -6.96 3.47
N SER A 71 -20.60 -6.69 4.77
CA SER A 71 -20.20 -7.65 5.79
C SER A 71 -21.37 -8.61 5.99
N SER A 72 -21.17 -9.90 5.75
CA SER A 72 -22.00 -10.94 6.35
C SER A 72 -21.09 -11.88 7.10
N SER A 73 -21.23 -11.87 8.41
CA SER A 73 -20.73 -12.85 9.35
C SER A 73 -21.14 -14.26 8.92
N GLN A 74 -20.16 -15.07 8.55
CA GLN A 74 -20.19 -16.51 8.79
C GLN A 74 -18.74 -17.01 8.79
N SER A 75 -18.37 -17.52 9.97
CA SER A 75 -17.14 -18.19 10.33
C SER A 75 -16.67 -19.22 9.31
N GLU A 76 -15.52 -18.96 8.68
CA GLU A 76 -14.59 -19.99 8.19
C GLU A 76 -13.16 -19.47 8.40
N GLU A 77 -12.30 -20.36 8.89
CA GLU A 77 -10.91 -20.13 9.33
C GLU A 77 -10.07 -19.37 8.30
N LEU A 78 -9.82 -18.09 8.56
CA LEU A 78 -8.73 -17.36 7.96
C LEU A 78 -7.44 -17.78 8.67
N VAL A 79 -6.68 -18.64 8.01
CA VAL A 79 -5.27 -18.90 8.30
C VAL A 79 -4.55 -17.55 8.39
N SER A 80 -4.32 -17.10 9.61
CA SER A 80 -3.45 -15.98 9.94
C SER A 80 -2.03 -16.36 9.53
N LEU A 81 -1.55 -15.77 8.45
CA LEU A 81 -0.12 -15.76 8.15
C LEU A 81 0.47 -14.49 8.78
N PRO A 82 1.18 -14.57 9.91
CA PRO A 82 2.04 -13.48 10.32
C PRO A 82 3.30 -13.55 9.46
N ILE A 83 3.36 -12.81 8.36
CA ILE A 83 4.65 -12.58 7.68
C ILE A 83 5.24 -11.31 8.28
N ASP A 84 5.74 -11.49 9.50
CA ASP A 84 6.58 -10.53 10.16
C ASP A 84 8.03 -10.91 9.82
N PHE A 85 8.43 -10.72 8.56
CA PHE A 85 9.68 -11.28 7.99
C PHE A 85 10.93 -10.82 8.75
N ALA A 86 10.92 -9.61 9.30
CA ALA A 86 12.01 -9.11 10.15
C ALA A 86 12.04 -9.80 11.52
N ALA A 87 10.88 -10.09 12.11
CA ALA A 87 10.77 -10.90 13.32
C ALA A 87 11.02 -12.39 13.04
N THR A 88 10.75 -12.90 11.84
CA THR A 88 11.01 -14.31 11.47
C THR A 88 12.50 -14.55 11.20
N VAL A 89 13.23 -13.54 10.71
CA VAL A 89 14.71 -13.61 10.58
C VAL A 89 15.40 -13.38 11.93
N GLY A 90 14.84 -12.56 12.83
CA GLY A 90 15.36 -12.40 14.19
C GLY A 90 15.06 -13.60 15.10
N ALA A 91 13.80 -14.05 15.15
CA ALA A 91 13.35 -15.15 16.01
C ALA A 91 13.63 -16.54 15.41
N GLY A 92 13.72 -16.68 14.08
CA GLY A 92 14.08 -17.95 13.42
C GLY A 92 15.56 -18.32 13.52
N VAL A 93 16.41 -17.38 13.96
CA VAL A 93 17.85 -17.60 14.15
C VAL A 93 18.17 -18.13 15.55
N ASP A 94 17.28 -17.89 16.53
CA ASP A 94 17.45 -18.32 17.93
C ASP A 94 16.57 -19.54 18.30
N ALA A 95 15.50 -19.82 17.56
CA ALA A 95 14.55 -20.91 17.88
C ALA A 95 14.87 -22.27 17.24
N VAL A 96 16.05 -22.46 16.65
CA VAL A 96 16.48 -23.75 16.07
C VAL A 96 17.71 -24.25 16.81
N ASN A 97 17.51 -24.70 18.04
CA ASN A 97 18.50 -25.49 18.76
C ASN A 97 17.83 -26.77 19.27
N GLU A 98 18.04 -27.86 18.54
CA GLU A 98 18.53 -29.17 19.02
C GLU A 98 18.28 -30.22 17.92
N GLU A 99 19.33 -30.99 17.63
CA GLU A 99 19.49 -31.96 16.53
C GLU A 99 19.67 -31.38 15.13
N SER A 100 20.79 -31.76 14.54
CA SER A 100 21.25 -31.37 13.22
C SER A 100 20.17 -31.67 12.15
N ILE A 101 19.50 -30.63 11.66
CA ILE A 101 18.57 -30.74 10.55
C ILE A 101 19.31 -31.41 9.38
N LEU A 102 18.90 -32.61 8.97
CA LEU A 102 19.52 -33.41 7.90
C LEU A 102 19.93 -32.59 6.66
N PRO A 103 19.08 -31.65 6.15
CA PRO A 103 19.47 -30.71 5.09
C PRO A 103 20.73 -29.88 5.35
N VAL A 104 20.95 -29.41 6.58
CA VAL A 104 22.13 -28.60 6.96
C VAL A 104 23.39 -29.46 6.87
N GLN A 105 23.35 -30.66 7.43
CA GLN A 105 24.48 -31.60 7.35
C GLN A 105 24.79 -32.02 5.92
N ALA A 106 23.77 -32.29 5.11
CA ALA A 106 23.94 -32.63 3.70
C ALA A 106 24.61 -31.48 2.92
N LEU A 107 24.24 -30.23 3.21
CA LEU A 107 24.88 -29.07 2.59
C LEU A 107 26.32 -28.89 3.06
N THR A 108 26.60 -29.03 4.37
CA THR A 108 27.98 -28.99 4.90
C THR A 108 28.86 -30.03 4.21
N TYR A 109 28.40 -31.29 4.12
CA TYR A 109 29.14 -32.36 3.44
C TYR A 109 29.36 -32.07 1.95
N LEU A 110 28.37 -31.48 1.27
CA LEU A 110 28.50 -31.07 -0.12
C LEU A 110 29.56 -29.97 -0.31
N LEU A 111 29.60 -28.99 0.61
CA LEU A 111 30.61 -27.93 0.58
C LEU A 111 32.00 -28.46 0.91
N ASP A 112 32.12 -29.38 1.88
CA ASP A 112 33.37 -30.07 2.22
C ASP A 112 33.91 -30.86 1.02
N GLY A 113 33.08 -31.71 0.40
CA GLY A 113 33.50 -32.46 -0.79
C GLY A 113 33.91 -31.55 -1.95
N PHE A 114 33.23 -30.40 -2.12
CA PHE A 114 33.61 -29.43 -3.14
C PHE A 114 34.93 -28.72 -2.82
N HIS A 115 35.17 -28.39 -1.54
CA HIS A 115 36.45 -27.85 -1.06
C HIS A 115 37.59 -28.86 -1.29
N ASP A 116 37.40 -30.12 -0.90
CA ASP A 116 38.41 -31.18 -1.02
C ASP A 116 38.78 -31.47 -2.48
N ILE A 117 37.80 -31.46 -3.38
CA ILE A 117 38.03 -31.71 -4.82
C ILE A 117 38.75 -30.53 -5.48
N THR A 118 38.39 -29.29 -5.14
CA THR A 118 38.91 -28.10 -5.84
C THR A 118 40.17 -27.52 -5.20
N GLY A 119 40.39 -27.75 -3.90
CA GLY A 119 41.43 -27.08 -3.11
C GLY A 119 41.24 -25.57 -2.98
N PHE A 120 40.04 -25.04 -3.28
CA PHE A 120 39.78 -23.61 -3.22
C PHE A 120 39.68 -23.09 -1.78
N PRO A 121 40.10 -21.84 -1.50
CA PRO A 121 39.85 -21.24 -0.20
C PRO A 121 38.34 -21.13 0.07
N TRP A 122 37.94 -21.21 1.34
CA TRP A 122 36.54 -21.30 1.75
C TRP A 122 35.65 -20.17 1.20
N TRP A 123 36.14 -18.93 1.14
CA TRP A 123 35.36 -17.82 0.55
C TRP A 123 34.97 -18.09 -0.91
N LEU A 124 35.85 -18.74 -1.68
CA LEU A 124 35.63 -19.06 -3.09
C LEU A 124 34.74 -20.29 -3.25
N VAL A 125 34.87 -21.29 -2.37
CA VAL A 125 33.95 -22.45 -2.29
C VAL A 125 32.51 -21.97 -2.04
N ILE A 126 32.32 -21.07 -1.07
CA ILE A 126 31.02 -20.47 -0.77
C ILE A 126 30.48 -19.69 -1.97
N ALA A 127 31.31 -18.83 -2.58
CA ALA A 127 30.86 -17.99 -3.69
C ALA A 127 30.49 -18.82 -4.94
N SER A 128 31.34 -19.77 -5.32
CA SER A 128 31.14 -20.60 -6.52
C SER A 128 30.02 -21.63 -6.36
N SER A 129 29.84 -22.23 -5.17
CA SER A 129 28.68 -23.08 -4.89
C SER A 129 27.36 -22.30 -4.95
N THR A 130 27.35 -21.05 -4.47
CA THR A 130 26.20 -20.14 -4.60
C THR A 130 25.88 -19.84 -6.06
N LEU A 131 26.91 -19.60 -6.88
CA LEU A 131 26.75 -19.41 -8.32
C LEU A 131 26.16 -20.67 -8.98
N ALA A 132 26.66 -21.86 -8.66
CA ALA A 132 26.14 -23.11 -9.18
C ALA A 132 24.66 -23.33 -8.82
N LEU A 133 24.28 -23.06 -7.56
CA LEU A 133 22.88 -23.10 -7.13
C LEU A 133 22.02 -22.13 -7.96
N ARG A 134 22.47 -20.89 -8.15
CA ARG A 134 21.74 -19.87 -8.90
C ARG A 134 21.59 -20.23 -10.37
N LEU A 135 22.62 -20.79 -11.01
CA LEU A 135 22.54 -21.29 -12.38
C LEU A 135 21.54 -22.46 -12.49
N THR A 136 21.50 -23.34 -11.49
CA THR A 136 20.54 -24.45 -11.43
C THR A 136 19.10 -23.98 -11.27
N LEU A 137 18.87 -22.90 -10.49
CA LEU A 137 17.54 -22.31 -10.29
C LEU A 137 17.10 -21.38 -11.43
N PHE A 138 18.03 -20.91 -12.28
CA PHE A 138 17.73 -19.95 -13.33
C PHE A 138 16.64 -20.44 -14.33
N PRO A 139 16.66 -21.69 -14.84
CA PRO A 139 15.60 -22.22 -15.69
C PRO A 139 14.21 -22.18 -15.03
N PHE A 140 14.14 -22.44 -13.72
CA PHE A 140 12.88 -22.36 -12.96
C PHE A 140 12.34 -20.92 -12.90
N VAL A 141 13.21 -19.94 -12.67
CA VAL A 141 12.82 -18.51 -12.70
C VAL A 141 12.30 -18.12 -14.09
N VAL A 142 12.97 -18.56 -15.16
CA VAL A 142 12.51 -18.32 -16.54
C VAL A 142 11.14 -18.95 -16.78
N LEU A 143 10.93 -20.20 -16.33
CA LEU A 143 9.64 -20.87 -16.43
C LEU A 143 8.54 -20.10 -15.70
N GLN A 144 8.79 -19.65 -14.48
CA GLN A 144 7.85 -18.85 -13.71
C GLN A 144 7.49 -17.54 -14.46
N LEU A 145 8.48 -16.82 -14.99
CA LEU A 145 8.24 -15.60 -15.76
C LEU A 145 7.39 -15.84 -17.01
N ARG A 146 7.59 -16.97 -17.70
CA ARG A 146 6.74 -17.39 -18.83
C ARG A 146 5.30 -17.68 -18.38
N LYS A 147 5.10 -18.31 -17.22
CA LYS A 147 3.76 -18.55 -16.66
C LYS A 147 3.08 -17.25 -16.24
N LEU A 148 3.82 -16.32 -15.63
CA LEU A 148 3.32 -14.99 -15.26
C LEU A 148 2.95 -14.15 -16.49
N LYS A 149 3.73 -14.22 -17.57
CA LYS A 149 3.37 -13.63 -18.87
C LYS A 149 2.01 -14.14 -19.34
N ARG A 150 1.85 -15.47 -19.40
CA ARG A 150 0.61 -16.11 -19.86
C ARG A 150 -0.58 -15.76 -18.95
N ILE A 151 -0.37 -15.66 -17.63
CA ILE A 151 -1.38 -15.16 -16.71
C ILE A 151 -1.76 -13.72 -17.05
N GLY A 152 -0.79 -12.82 -17.23
CA GLY A 152 -1.05 -11.42 -17.58
C GLY A 152 -1.80 -11.22 -18.90
N GLU A 153 -1.58 -12.09 -19.89
CA GLU A 153 -2.29 -12.07 -21.18
C GLU A 153 -3.73 -12.59 -21.09
N LEU A 154 -3.99 -13.56 -20.21
CA LEU A 154 -5.29 -14.21 -20.06
C LEU A 154 -6.17 -13.54 -19.00
N PHE A 155 -5.57 -12.95 -17.97
CA PHE A 155 -6.29 -12.38 -16.83
C PHE A 155 -7.33 -11.31 -17.22
N PRO A 156 -7.06 -10.35 -18.13
CA PRO A 156 -8.05 -9.37 -18.57
C PRO A 156 -9.24 -9.97 -19.34
N LYS A 157 -9.12 -11.21 -19.83
CA LYS A 157 -10.18 -11.92 -20.55
C LYS A 157 -11.08 -12.74 -19.63
N LEU A 158 -10.67 -12.93 -18.37
CA LEU A 158 -11.44 -13.67 -17.38
C LEU A 158 -12.48 -12.77 -16.73
N PRO A 159 -13.62 -13.32 -16.29
CA PRO A 159 -14.55 -12.56 -15.47
C PRO A 159 -13.86 -12.09 -14.19
N PRO A 160 -14.31 -10.97 -13.57
CA PRO A 160 -13.73 -10.52 -12.32
C PRO A 160 -13.89 -11.61 -11.24
N PRO A 161 -12.88 -11.82 -10.38
CA PRO A 161 -12.94 -12.82 -9.31
C PRO A 161 -13.97 -12.44 -8.23
N LEU A 162 -14.26 -11.15 -8.10
CA LEU A 162 -15.28 -10.61 -7.21
C LEU A 162 -16.56 -10.31 -7.99
N PRO A 163 -17.74 -10.48 -7.38
CA PRO A 163 -19.00 -10.15 -8.04
C PRO A 163 -19.01 -8.65 -8.37
N PRO A 164 -19.48 -8.26 -9.57
CA PRO A 164 -19.73 -6.86 -9.86
C PRO A 164 -20.66 -6.29 -8.79
N PRO A 165 -20.42 -5.06 -8.32
CA PRO A 165 -21.34 -4.43 -7.39
C PRO A 165 -22.74 -4.43 -8.00
N PHE A 166 -23.76 -4.73 -7.19
CA PHE A 166 -25.17 -4.82 -7.61
C PHE A 166 -25.57 -6.01 -8.50
N SER A 167 -24.70 -7.01 -8.70
CA SER A 167 -25.04 -8.19 -9.53
C SER A 167 -25.98 -9.21 -8.85
N GLY A 168 -26.22 -9.09 -7.55
CA GLY A 168 -27.04 -10.03 -6.77
C GLY A 168 -26.49 -11.47 -6.70
N ARG A 169 -25.30 -11.73 -7.28
CA ARG A 169 -24.67 -13.05 -7.28
C ARG A 169 -23.88 -13.28 -5.99
N SER A 170 -24.02 -14.47 -5.42
CA SER A 170 -23.19 -14.93 -4.31
C SER A 170 -21.71 -14.97 -4.70
N PHE A 171 -20.83 -14.64 -3.75
CA PHE A 171 -19.38 -14.73 -3.92
C PHE A 171 -18.93 -16.12 -4.37
N LYS A 172 -19.56 -17.18 -3.80
CA LYS A 172 -19.25 -18.57 -4.14
C LYS A 172 -19.51 -18.87 -5.61
N ASP A 173 -20.64 -18.40 -6.15
CA ASP A 173 -21.04 -18.63 -7.54
C ASP A 173 -20.15 -17.87 -8.52
N GLN A 174 -19.82 -16.61 -8.20
CA GLN A 174 -18.91 -15.82 -9.02
C GLN A 174 -17.51 -16.44 -9.06
N PHE A 175 -17.01 -16.91 -7.91
CA PHE A 175 -15.70 -17.54 -7.84
C PHE A 175 -15.69 -18.91 -8.53
N ALA A 176 -16.78 -19.67 -8.47
CA ALA A 176 -16.95 -20.92 -9.21
C ALA A 176 -16.96 -20.67 -10.73
N LEU A 177 -17.67 -19.64 -11.20
CA LEU A 177 -17.64 -19.20 -12.60
C LEU A 177 -16.22 -18.80 -13.02
N PHE A 178 -15.55 -17.98 -12.22
CA PHE A 178 -14.17 -17.59 -12.46
C PHE A 178 -13.24 -18.79 -12.59
N ARG A 179 -13.35 -19.76 -11.67
CA ARG A 179 -12.54 -20.99 -11.70
C ARG A 179 -12.83 -21.82 -12.95
N LYS A 180 -14.11 -21.94 -13.35
CA LYS A 180 -14.55 -22.66 -14.54
C LYS A 180 -13.96 -22.03 -15.82
N GLU A 181 -14.13 -20.73 -16.00
CA GLU A 181 -13.58 -19.98 -17.14
C GLU A 181 -12.06 -20.03 -17.17
N LYS A 182 -11.41 -19.85 -16.02
CA LYS A 182 -9.94 -19.97 -15.90
C LYS A 182 -9.46 -21.36 -16.36
N ASN A 183 -10.19 -22.42 -16.01
CA ASN A 183 -9.85 -23.78 -16.42
C ASN A 183 -10.15 -24.01 -17.91
N ALA A 184 -11.25 -23.47 -18.44
CA ALA A 184 -11.60 -23.57 -19.86
C ALA A 184 -10.56 -22.90 -20.78
N VAL A 185 -10.03 -21.75 -20.38
CA VAL A 185 -8.98 -21.02 -21.11
C VAL A 185 -7.58 -21.62 -20.87
N GLY A 186 -7.46 -22.60 -19.96
CA GLY A 186 -6.18 -23.23 -19.63
C GLY A 186 -5.18 -22.26 -18.99
N CYS A 187 -5.68 -21.29 -18.21
CA CYS A 187 -4.83 -20.30 -17.54
C CYS A 187 -4.04 -20.95 -16.39
N PRO A 188 -2.70 -20.76 -16.31
CA PRO A 188 -1.87 -21.32 -15.24
C PRO A 188 -2.34 -20.92 -13.84
N SER A 189 -1.96 -21.72 -12.83
CA SER A 189 -2.26 -21.42 -11.43
C SER A 189 -1.64 -20.08 -11.00
N PHE A 190 -2.37 -19.29 -10.21
CA PHE A 190 -1.83 -18.08 -9.59
C PHE A 190 -0.78 -18.36 -8.52
N PHE A 191 -0.57 -19.61 -8.11
CA PHE A 191 0.57 -20.01 -7.30
C PHE A 191 1.92 -19.59 -7.95
N TRP A 192 1.97 -19.49 -9.28
CA TRP A 192 3.16 -19.00 -9.98
C TRP A 192 3.58 -17.56 -9.60
N PHE A 193 2.69 -16.74 -9.01
CA PHE A 193 3.06 -15.43 -8.45
C PHE A 193 4.03 -15.55 -7.27
N ILE A 194 3.87 -16.58 -6.44
CA ILE A 194 4.67 -16.79 -5.23
C ILE A 194 5.70 -17.92 -5.37
N ALA A 195 5.68 -18.66 -6.48
CA ALA A 195 6.53 -19.83 -6.69
C ALA A 195 8.05 -19.55 -6.52
N SER A 196 8.56 -18.42 -7.03
CA SER A 196 9.98 -18.03 -6.78
C SER A 196 10.28 -17.94 -5.30
N PHE A 197 9.42 -17.25 -4.56
CA PHE A 197 9.63 -16.97 -3.14
C PHE A 197 9.54 -18.25 -2.32
N ALA A 198 8.54 -19.09 -2.61
CA ALA A 198 8.35 -20.38 -1.95
C ALA A 198 9.56 -21.32 -2.10
N VAL A 199 10.31 -21.23 -3.20
CA VAL A 199 11.52 -22.05 -3.43
C VAL A 199 12.78 -21.33 -2.94
N GLN A 200 12.95 -20.05 -3.26
CA GLN A 200 14.19 -19.33 -3.00
C GLN A 200 14.39 -18.96 -1.53
N VAL A 201 13.33 -18.62 -0.79
CA VAL A 201 13.47 -18.22 0.62
C VAL A 201 13.93 -19.38 1.50
N PRO A 202 13.35 -20.60 1.44
CA PRO A 202 13.84 -21.73 2.22
C PRO A 202 15.27 -22.13 1.84
N LEU A 203 15.62 -22.12 0.55
CA LEU A 203 16.98 -22.40 0.11
C LEU A 203 17.97 -21.35 0.59
N PHE A 204 17.57 -20.08 0.58
CA PHE A 204 18.38 -19.00 1.11
C PHE A 204 18.65 -19.19 2.60
N LEU A 205 17.61 -19.46 3.38
CA LEU A 205 17.72 -19.70 4.82
C LEU A 205 18.60 -20.91 5.10
N LEU A 206 18.41 -22.02 4.38
CA LEU A 206 19.22 -23.23 4.49
C LEU A 206 20.72 -22.94 4.31
N TRP A 207 21.10 -22.18 3.27
CA TRP A 207 22.50 -21.83 3.05
C TRP A 207 23.06 -20.89 4.12
N VAL A 208 22.33 -19.83 4.50
CA VAL A 208 22.78 -18.89 5.54
C VAL A 208 22.97 -19.63 6.85
N THR A 209 22.02 -20.46 7.27
CA THR A 209 22.10 -21.18 8.55
C THR A 209 23.18 -22.23 8.54
N SER A 210 23.38 -22.94 7.43
CA SER A 210 24.44 -23.96 7.33
C SER A 210 25.83 -23.33 7.41
N ILE A 211 26.09 -22.27 6.64
CA ILE A 211 27.39 -21.60 6.66
C ILE A 211 27.61 -20.85 7.99
N ARG A 212 26.54 -20.24 8.56
CA ARG A 212 26.61 -19.64 9.90
C ARG A 212 27.03 -20.70 10.92
N ARG A 213 26.43 -21.89 10.86
CA ARG A 213 26.77 -22.99 11.76
C ARG A 213 28.22 -23.44 11.57
N MET A 214 28.69 -23.60 10.33
CA MET A 214 30.11 -23.89 10.06
C MET A 214 31.04 -22.82 10.65
N SER A 215 30.67 -21.53 10.57
CA SER A 215 31.41 -20.44 11.21
C SER A 215 31.42 -20.54 12.74
N LEU A 216 30.27 -20.84 13.36
CA LEU A 216 30.13 -20.91 14.83
C LEU A 216 30.76 -22.17 15.43
N ASP A 217 30.72 -23.28 14.70
CA ASP A 217 31.32 -24.56 15.09
C ASP A 217 32.84 -24.58 14.81
N CYS A 218 33.42 -23.45 14.36
CA CYS A 218 34.83 -23.30 14.02
C CYS A 218 35.33 -24.36 13.04
N HIS A 219 34.57 -24.55 11.94
CA HIS A 219 34.86 -25.55 10.93
C HIS A 219 36.31 -25.46 10.41
N PRO A 220 37.00 -26.60 10.15
CA PRO A 220 38.40 -26.59 9.75
C PRO A 220 38.69 -25.66 8.57
N GLY A 221 39.67 -24.76 8.74
CA GLY A 221 40.09 -23.80 7.73
C GLY A 221 39.24 -22.53 7.63
N PHE A 222 38.13 -22.39 8.37
CA PHE A 222 37.36 -21.13 8.38
C PHE A 222 38.09 -19.97 9.05
N ASP A 223 39.02 -20.26 9.96
CA ASP A 223 39.84 -19.28 10.67
C ASP A 223 40.82 -18.52 9.75
N CYS A 224 41.23 -19.14 8.64
CA CYS A 224 42.15 -18.57 7.65
C CYS A 224 41.61 -18.62 6.21
N GLY A 225 40.36 -19.03 6.02
CA GLY A 225 39.77 -19.36 4.72
C GLY A 225 39.22 -18.17 3.93
N GLY A 226 39.37 -16.95 4.45
CA GLY A 226 38.91 -15.71 3.82
C GLY A 226 39.98 -14.98 3.01
N ILE A 227 39.73 -13.70 2.69
CA ILE A 227 40.65 -12.87 1.90
C ILE A 227 40.53 -11.39 2.29
N PHE A 228 41.55 -10.59 1.97
CA PHE A 228 41.60 -9.15 2.21
C PHE A 228 41.32 -8.78 3.69
N TRP A 229 40.20 -8.10 3.96
CA TRP A 229 39.82 -7.59 5.29
C TRP A 229 39.05 -8.60 6.13
N PHE A 230 38.74 -9.78 5.59
CA PHE A 230 37.91 -10.81 6.23
C PHE A 230 38.62 -12.17 6.21
N GLN A 231 39.81 -12.29 6.80
CA GLN A 231 40.54 -13.57 6.76
C GLN A 231 39.87 -14.68 7.58
N ASN A 232 39.34 -14.32 8.74
CA ASN A 232 38.68 -15.24 9.65
C ASN A 232 37.16 -15.22 9.41
N LEU A 233 36.62 -16.30 8.86
CA LEU A 233 35.20 -16.47 8.54
C LEU A 233 34.33 -16.77 9.77
N THR A 234 34.93 -17.07 10.91
CA THR A 234 34.23 -17.32 12.19
C THR A 234 33.89 -16.01 12.92
N GLU A 235 34.59 -14.93 12.60
CA GLU A 235 34.41 -13.64 13.27
C GLU A 235 33.17 -12.88 12.79
N TYR A 236 32.66 -12.01 13.65
CA TYR A 236 31.64 -11.03 13.29
C TYR A 236 32.28 -9.79 12.62
N PRO A 237 31.53 -9.00 11.85
CA PRO A 237 32.03 -7.76 11.25
C PRO A 237 32.39 -6.75 12.34
N THR A 238 33.69 -6.64 12.65
CA THR A 238 34.22 -5.73 13.67
C THR A 238 35.37 -4.89 13.12
N GLY A 239 35.74 -3.83 13.84
CA GLY A 239 36.79 -2.91 13.43
C GLY A 239 36.40 -1.93 12.31
N ALA A 240 37.38 -1.19 11.79
CA ALA A 240 37.15 -0.09 10.85
C ALA A 240 36.58 -0.55 9.48
N LEU A 241 36.90 -1.78 9.06
CA LEU A 241 36.42 -2.37 7.80
C LEU A 241 35.22 -3.31 8.00
N GLY A 242 34.79 -3.54 9.25
CA GLY A 242 33.62 -4.36 9.57
C GLY A 242 32.34 -3.95 8.81
N PRO A 243 32.02 -2.65 8.66
CA PRO A 243 30.80 -2.24 7.96
C PRO A 243 30.71 -2.57 6.47
N ILE A 244 31.79 -3.06 5.81
CA ILE A 244 31.80 -3.30 4.37
C ILE A 244 30.71 -4.29 3.94
N PHE A 245 30.65 -5.49 4.55
CA PHE A 245 29.62 -6.49 4.21
C PHE A 245 28.20 -5.98 4.49
N PRO A 246 27.89 -5.46 5.70
CA PRO A 246 26.60 -4.85 5.99
C PRO A 246 26.14 -3.82 4.96
N LEU A 247 27.01 -2.85 4.62
CA LEU A 247 26.67 -1.78 3.69
C LEU A 247 26.46 -2.30 2.27
N LEU A 248 27.28 -3.24 1.81
CA LEU A 248 27.13 -3.82 0.47
C LEU A 248 25.85 -4.66 0.36
N ILE A 249 25.55 -5.50 1.36
CA ILE A 249 24.34 -6.33 1.37
C ILE A 249 23.09 -5.45 1.40
N ALA A 250 23.06 -4.45 2.28
CA ALA A 250 21.96 -3.49 2.36
C ALA A 250 21.81 -2.69 1.06
N GLY A 251 22.90 -2.20 0.49
CA GLY A 251 22.92 -1.48 -0.78
C GLY A 251 22.42 -2.32 -1.95
N LEU A 252 22.87 -3.58 -2.05
CA LEU A 252 22.40 -4.51 -3.08
C LEU A 252 20.92 -4.86 -2.93
N HIS A 253 20.43 -5.03 -1.69
CA HIS A 253 18.99 -5.20 -1.44
C HIS A 253 18.20 -3.98 -1.91
N TYR A 254 18.63 -2.77 -1.55
CA TYR A 254 17.99 -1.54 -2.00
C TYR A 254 17.99 -1.44 -3.53
N VAL A 255 19.13 -1.69 -4.19
CA VAL A 255 19.24 -1.71 -5.66
C VAL A 255 18.32 -2.76 -6.27
N ASN A 256 18.23 -3.96 -5.70
CA ASN A 256 17.35 -5.03 -6.14
C ASN A 256 15.87 -4.60 -6.05
N VAL A 257 15.47 -3.94 -4.97
CA VAL A 257 14.14 -3.33 -4.84
C VAL A 257 13.93 -2.26 -5.91
N GLN A 258 14.88 -1.33 -6.09
CA GLN A 258 14.78 -0.30 -7.11
C GLN A 258 14.62 -0.89 -8.51
N ILE A 259 15.40 -1.91 -8.87
CA ILE A 259 15.32 -2.59 -10.18
C ILE A 259 13.97 -3.29 -10.35
N SER A 260 13.45 -3.93 -9.30
CA SER A 260 12.16 -4.64 -9.31
C SER A 260 10.98 -3.70 -9.55
N PHE A 261 11.03 -2.49 -8.99
CA PHE A 261 9.97 -1.48 -9.11
C PHE A 261 10.26 -0.34 -10.10
N ARG A 262 11.46 -0.29 -10.73
CA ARG A 262 11.93 0.80 -11.62
C ARG A 262 10.99 1.14 -12.76
N LYS A 263 10.21 0.14 -13.20
CA LYS A 263 9.28 0.22 -14.33
C LYS A 263 7.93 -0.42 -14.01
N SER A 264 7.59 -0.63 -12.73
CA SER A 264 6.18 -0.85 -12.40
C SER A 264 5.50 0.47 -12.71
N SER A 265 4.61 0.48 -13.69
CA SER A 265 3.79 1.62 -14.05
C SER A 265 2.83 1.94 -12.90
N LEU A 266 3.39 2.44 -11.79
CA LEU A 266 2.65 2.92 -10.63
C LEU A 266 1.76 4.12 -11.00
N GLY A 267 1.99 4.70 -12.18
CA GLY A 267 1.12 5.69 -12.82
C GLY A 267 0.13 5.14 -13.88
N LYS A 268 0.08 3.84 -14.19
CA LYS A 268 -0.83 3.28 -15.22
C LYS A 268 -1.82 2.21 -14.74
N VAL A 269 -1.73 1.73 -13.49
CA VAL A 269 -2.77 0.87 -12.89
C VAL A 269 -3.42 1.65 -11.76
N SER A 270 -4.41 2.50 -12.06
CA SER A 270 -5.10 3.25 -11.01
C SER A 270 -6.02 2.34 -10.19
N GLY A 271 -5.94 2.42 -8.85
CA GLY A 271 -6.77 1.64 -7.92
C GLY A 271 -6.00 1.08 -6.72
N VAL A 272 -6.68 0.21 -5.93
CA VAL A 272 -6.15 -0.41 -4.69
C VAL A 272 -4.81 -1.11 -4.92
N PHE A 273 -4.62 -1.75 -6.07
CA PHE A 273 -3.38 -2.48 -6.41
C PHE A 273 -2.16 -1.57 -6.58
N ALA A 274 -2.30 -0.34 -7.09
CA ALA A 274 -1.18 0.60 -7.16
C ALA A 274 -0.82 1.17 -5.80
N MET A 275 -1.82 1.46 -4.96
CA MET A 275 -1.58 1.87 -3.57
C MET A 275 -0.86 0.74 -2.82
N LEU A 276 -1.34 -0.50 -2.93
CA LEU A 276 -0.69 -1.66 -2.33
C LEU A 276 0.75 -1.84 -2.83
N ALA A 277 0.99 -1.74 -4.14
CA ALA A 277 2.34 -1.83 -4.71
C ALA A 277 3.26 -0.69 -4.23
N LYS A 278 2.74 0.53 -4.05
CA LYS A 278 3.49 1.68 -3.49
C LYS A 278 3.89 1.42 -2.04
N TYR A 279 2.95 1.03 -1.19
CA TYR A 279 3.24 0.72 0.21
C TYR A 279 4.16 -0.49 0.35
N TYR A 280 3.97 -1.52 -0.48
CA TYR A 280 4.85 -2.68 -0.51
C TYR A 280 6.28 -2.33 -0.93
N ARG A 281 6.45 -1.48 -1.95
CA ARG A 281 7.76 -0.94 -2.32
C ARG A 281 8.40 -0.19 -1.15
N MET A 282 7.67 0.74 -0.54
CA MET A 282 8.15 1.54 0.59
C MET A 282 8.56 0.64 1.77
N TYR A 283 7.76 -0.38 2.07
CA TYR A 283 8.07 -1.39 3.07
C TYR A 283 9.40 -2.10 2.77
N LEU A 284 9.60 -2.58 1.54
CA LEU A 284 10.84 -3.24 1.14
C LEU A 284 12.06 -2.32 1.16
N GLU A 285 11.89 -1.03 0.87
CA GLU A 285 12.95 -0.02 0.99
C GLU A 285 13.33 0.22 2.46
N VAL A 286 12.33 0.39 3.35
CA VAL A 286 12.55 0.56 4.79
C VAL A 286 13.20 -0.69 5.41
N LEU A 287 12.86 -1.89 4.91
CA LEU A 287 13.47 -3.17 5.34
C LEU A 287 15.00 -3.20 5.18
N THR A 288 15.57 -2.36 4.32
CA THR A 288 17.03 -2.19 4.17
C THR A 288 17.71 -1.81 5.49
N ILE A 289 17.06 -1.00 6.33
CA ILE A 289 17.64 -0.49 7.58
C ILE A 289 17.79 -1.63 8.60
N PRO A 290 16.74 -2.40 8.96
CA PRO A 290 16.91 -3.59 9.80
C PRO A 290 17.92 -4.60 9.25
N MET A 291 17.94 -4.85 7.94
CA MET A 291 18.90 -5.79 7.33
C MET A 291 20.35 -5.36 7.59
N LEU A 292 20.65 -4.05 7.53
CA LEU A 292 21.97 -3.52 7.85
C LEU A 292 22.39 -3.90 9.28
N PHE A 293 21.52 -3.72 10.27
CA PHE A 293 21.84 -4.05 11.66
C PHE A 293 21.93 -5.57 11.92
N ILE A 294 21.06 -6.36 11.29
CA ILE A 294 21.10 -7.83 11.40
C ILE A 294 22.45 -8.37 10.92
N THR A 295 22.99 -7.83 9.84
CA THR A 295 24.26 -8.32 9.27
C THR A 295 25.48 -8.11 10.17
N PHE A 296 25.46 -7.17 11.13
CA PHE A 296 26.52 -7.06 12.14
C PHE A 296 26.52 -8.21 13.15
N ASN A 297 25.40 -8.92 13.27
CA ASN A 297 25.20 -10.02 14.21
C ASN A 297 25.33 -11.39 13.54
N ILE A 298 25.94 -11.45 12.35
CA ILE A 298 26.13 -12.66 11.56
C ILE A 298 27.62 -12.81 11.25
N PRO A 299 28.21 -14.02 11.40
CA PRO A 299 29.62 -14.25 11.12
C PRO A 299 29.96 -14.03 9.64
N GLN A 300 31.21 -13.64 9.37
CA GLN A 300 31.69 -13.24 8.06
C GLN A 300 31.51 -14.32 6.99
N GLY A 301 31.65 -15.61 7.33
CA GLY A 301 31.39 -16.73 6.42
C GLY A 301 29.98 -16.70 5.80
N ALA A 302 28.95 -16.53 6.63
CA ALA A 302 27.56 -16.44 6.18
C ALA A 302 27.27 -15.14 5.40
N LEU A 303 27.99 -14.06 5.71
CA LEU A 303 27.88 -12.80 4.98
C LEU A 303 28.47 -12.87 3.57
N ILE A 304 29.50 -13.67 3.33
CA ILE A 304 30.03 -13.91 1.97
C ILE A 304 28.97 -14.57 1.10
N TYR A 305 28.29 -15.60 1.63
CA TYR A 305 27.17 -16.22 0.95
C TYR A 305 26.08 -15.19 0.64
N TRP A 306 25.65 -14.43 1.65
CA TRP A 306 24.59 -13.45 1.50
C TRP A 306 24.97 -12.40 0.44
N LEU A 307 26.17 -11.83 0.51
CA LEU A 307 26.66 -10.85 -0.45
C LEU A 307 26.68 -11.44 -1.87
N THR A 308 27.21 -12.64 -2.04
CA THR A 308 27.28 -13.32 -3.34
C THR A 308 25.88 -13.54 -3.90
N ASN A 309 24.97 -14.07 -3.07
CA ASN A 309 23.59 -14.34 -3.42
C ASN A 309 22.82 -13.06 -3.81
N SER A 310 23.00 -11.97 -3.08
CA SER A 310 22.43 -10.65 -3.39
C SER A 310 22.98 -10.09 -4.69
N SER A 311 24.29 -10.20 -4.91
CA SER A 311 24.95 -9.74 -6.15
C SER A 311 24.40 -10.50 -7.37
N LEU A 312 24.32 -11.83 -7.28
CA LEU A 312 23.76 -12.67 -8.33
C LEU A 312 22.28 -12.38 -8.58
N SER A 313 21.51 -12.02 -7.55
CA SER A 313 20.11 -11.60 -7.71
C SER A 313 20.00 -10.33 -8.55
N VAL A 314 20.80 -9.31 -8.23
CA VAL A 314 20.86 -8.05 -9.00
C VAL A 314 21.31 -8.33 -10.44
N CYS A 315 22.37 -9.11 -10.64
CA CYS A 315 22.83 -9.51 -11.96
C CYS A 315 21.73 -10.23 -12.76
N GLN A 316 21.04 -11.19 -12.15
CA GLN A 316 19.92 -11.90 -12.76
C GLN A 316 18.80 -10.94 -13.16
N GLN A 317 18.44 -9.98 -12.29
CA GLN A 317 17.41 -9.00 -12.60
C GLN A 317 17.80 -8.07 -13.76
N LEU A 318 19.05 -7.59 -13.78
CA LEU A 318 19.56 -6.77 -14.88
C LEU A 318 19.57 -7.56 -16.19
N LEU A 319 20.03 -8.80 -16.16
CA LEU A 319 20.05 -9.69 -17.33
C LEU A 319 18.64 -9.92 -17.89
N LEU A 320 17.65 -10.16 -17.03
CA LEU A 320 16.24 -10.35 -17.40
C LEU A 320 15.53 -9.05 -17.82
N GLN A 321 16.15 -7.89 -17.62
CA GLN A 321 15.66 -6.61 -18.15
C GLN A 321 16.21 -6.31 -19.54
N HIS A 322 17.31 -6.94 -19.95
CA HIS A 322 17.90 -6.72 -21.27
C HIS A 322 16.97 -7.19 -22.39
N PRO A 323 16.67 -6.36 -23.42
CA PRO A 323 15.71 -6.69 -24.48
C PRO A 323 16.08 -7.98 -25.23
N ASP A 324 17.33 -8.12 -25.67
CA ASP A 324 17.76 -9.30 -26.44
C ASP A 324 17.64 -10.61 -25.65
N VAL A 325 17.90 -10.55 -24.34
CA VAL A 325 17.79 -11.71 -23.47
C VAL A 325 16.32 -12.09 -23.29
N ARG A 326 15.45 -11.09 -23.10
CA ARG A 326 14.00 -11.33 -22.98
C ARG A 326 13.44 -11.95 -24.26
N GLU A 327 13.87 -11.45 -25.42
CA GLU A 327 13.48 -11.99 -26.72
C GLU A 327 13.92 -13.45 -26.88
N ARG A 328 15.20 -13.76 -26.63
CA ARG A 328 15.72 -15.14 -26.66
C ARG A 328 15.00 -16.06 -25.69
N LEU A 329 14.54 -15.55 -24.55
CA LEU A 329 13.81 -16.31 -23.54
C LEU A 329 12.29 -16.36 -23.79
N GLY A 330 11.76 -15.69 -24.82
CA GLY A 330 10.33 -15.64 -25.15
C GLY A 330 9.50 -14.76 -24.19
N LEU A 331 10.14 -13.86 -23.46
CA LEU A 331 9.52 -12.92 -22.51
C LEU A 331 9.10 -11.63 -23.26
N PRO A 332 8.03 -10.94 -22.83
CA PRO A 332 7.55 -9.75 -23.54
C PRO A 332 8.57 -8.62 -23.42
N ASN A 333 8.91 -7.97 -24.54
CA ASN A 333 9.76 -6.79 -24.53
C ASN A 333 8.96 -5.61 -23.95
N LYS A 334 9.40 -5.11 -22.78
CA LYS A 334 8.72 -3.98 -22.10
C LYS A 334 8.63 -2.74 -23.01
N ALA A 335 9.62 -2.53 -23.90
CA ALA A 335 9.62 -1.46 -24.89
C ALA A 335 8.55 -1.64 -26.00
N SER A 336 8.27 -2.87 -26.45
CA SER A 336 7.25 -3.12 -27.47
C SER A 336 5.82 -2.94 -26.96
N VAL A 337 5.57 -3.19 -25.68
CA VAL A 337 4.27 -2.89 -25.05
C VAL A 337 4.12 -1.38 -24.87
N GLU A 338 5.20 -0.69 -24.51
CA GLU A 338 5.22 0.78 -24.50
C GLU A 338 5.06 1.36 -25.91
N GLU A 339 5.69 0.83 -26.97
CA GLU A 339 5.47 1.34 -28.33
C GLU A 339 4.10 0.98 -28.88
N VAL A 340 3.52 -0.18 -28.58
CA VAL A 340 2.16 -0.53 -29.04
C VAL A 340 1.11 0.23 -28.24
N GLU A 341 1.32 0.48 -26.95
CA GLU A 341 0.42 1.22 -26.08
C GLU A 341 0.64 2.74 -26.22
N HIS A 342 1.84 3.22 -26.48
CA HIS A 342 2.15 4.61 -26.83
C HIS A 342 1.73 4.89 -28.26
N ASN A 343 1.86 3.97 -29.22
CA ASN A 343 1.21 4.13 -30.53
C ASN A 343 -0.32 3.97 -30.44
N ALA A 344 -0.89 3.24 -29.47
CA ALA A 344 -2.33 3.20 -29.24
C ALA A 344 -2.86 4.43 -28.48
N ILE A 345 -2.08 4.99 -27.56
CA ILE A 345 -2.37 6.20 -26.77
C ILE A 345 -2.08 7.47 -27.58
N GLU A 346 -1.07 7.48 -28.44
CA GLU A 346 -0.75 8.53 -29.42
C GLU A 346 -1.66 8.42 -30.65
N LYS A 347 -2.28 7.26 -30.87
CA LYS A 347 -3.47 7.14 -31.74
C LYS A 347 -4.75 7.69 -31.09
N VAL A 348 -4.77 7.93 -29.79
CA VAL A 348 -5.87 8.61 -29.06
C VAL A 348 -5.51 10.05 -28.67
N GLY A 349 -4.22 10.43 -28.76
CA GLY A 349 -3.71 11.77 -28.52
C GLY A 349 -3.49 12.52 -29.83
N ILE A 350 -4.05 13.72 -29.90
CA ILE A 350 -3.93 14.71 -30.98
C ILE A 350 -2.50 14.76 -31.54
N LYS A 351 -2.29 14.26 -32.76
CA LYS A 351 -1.20 14.71 -33.63
C LYS A 351 -1.82 15.36 -34.86
N GLU A 352 -1.41 16.60 -35.07
CA GLU A 352 -1.79 17.44 -36.19
C GLU A 352 -1.51 16.74 -37.52
N THR A 353 -2.37 17.09 -38.47
CA THR A 353 -2.40 16.76 -39.89
C THR A 353 -1.05 16.43 -40.52
N THR A 354 -0.89 15.21 -41.04
CA THR A 354 -0.40 15.01 -42.41
C THR A 354 -0.97 13.70 -42.99
N GLN A 355 -1.14 13.70 -44.31
CA GLN A 355 -2.12 12.97 -45.10
C GLN A 355 -2.05 11.43 -45.10
N SER A 356 -3.23 10.87 -45.41
CA SER A 356 -3.49 9.60 -46.13
C SER A 356 -3.73 8.33 -45.31
N GLY A 357 -4.95 7.78 -45.44
CA GLY A 357 -5.23 6.36 -45.18
C GLY A 357 -6.32 6.02 -44.16
N GLY A 358 -7.59 6.33 -44.49
CA GLY A 358 -8.82 5.61 -44.09
C GLY A 358 -8.91 4.92 -42.72
N GLN A 359 -9.29 5.67 -41.69
CA GLN A 359 -10.18 5.19 -40.61
C GLN A 359 -10.97 6.39 -40.10
N ARG A 360 -12.31 6.34 -40.24
CA ARG A 360 -13.21 7.41 -39.78
C ARG A 360 -13.14 7.48 -38.25
N ARG A 361 -12.31 8.39 -37.73
CA ARG A 361 -12.19 8.74 -36.32
C ARG A 361 -13.16 9.88 -36.02
N VAL A 362 -14.02 9.68 -35.02
CA VAL A 362 -14.83 10.76 -34.44
C VAL A 362 -13.97 11.47 -33.41
N SER A 363 -13.70 12.76 -33.59
CA SER A 363 -12.91 13.59 -32.67
C SER A 363 -13.67 13.79 -31.35
N ALA A 364 -12.99 13.96 -30.20
CA ALA A 364 -13.68 14.32 -28.95
C ALA A 364 -14.43 15.67 -29.05
N ARG A 365 -14.03 16.53 -30.00
CA ARG A 365 -14.77 17.75 -30.37
C ARG A 365 -16.06 17.47 -31.15
N GLU A 366 -16.20 16.30 -31.76
CA GLU A 366 -17.41 15.86 -32.47
C GLU A 366 -18.37 15.10 -31.56
N LEU A 367 -17.91 14.63 -30.39
CA LEU A 367 -18.77 13.99 -29.39
C LEU A 367 -19.79 14.97 -28.81
N SER A 368 -20.99 14.47 -28.58
CA SER A 368 -22.05 15.19 -27.87
C SER A 368 -21.72 15.35 -26.38
N PRO A 369 -22.31 16.33 -25.67
CA PRO A 369 -22.11 16.50 -24.23
C PRO A 369 -22.41 15.23 -23.41
N LYS A 370 -23.44 14.47 -23.79
CA LYS A 370 -23.82 13.20 -23.15
C LYS A 370 -22.75 12.12 -23.33
N GLU A 371 -22.15 12.03 -24.52
CA GLU A 371 -21.05 11.09 -24.80
C GLU A 371 -19.77 11.49 -24.07
N LEU A 372 -19.49 12.80 -23.94
CA LEU A 372 -18.37 13.30 -23.15
C LEU A 372 -18.54 12.97 -21.66
N VAL A 373 -19.75 13.10 -21.12
CA VAL A 373 -20.08 12.69 -19.75
C VAL A 373 -19.98 11.17 -19.57
N ALA A 374 -20.46 10.36 -20.52
CA ALA A 374 -20.30 8.91 -20.45
C ALA A 374 -18.81 8.51 -20.45
N LEU A 375 -18.02 9.15 -21.31
CA LEU A 375 -16.59 8.94 -21.38
C LEU A 375 -15.89 9.38 -20.08
N SER A 376 -16.31 10.49 -19.48
CA SER A 376 -15.77 10.98 -18.21
C SER A 376 -16.01 9.99 -17.07
N VAL A 377 -17.18 9.35 -16.99
CA VAL A 377 -17.48 8.27 -16.03
C VAL A 377 -16.55 7.06 -16.24
N THR A 378 -16.26 6.68 -17.49
CA THR A 378 -15.30 5.59 -17.74
C THR A 378 -13.86 5.95 -17.32
N LEU A 379 -13.48 7.22 -17.44
CA LEU A 379 -12.17 7.71 -17.01
C LEU A 379 -12.07 7.88 -15.50
N LEU A 380 -13.18 8.22 -14.83
CA LEU A 380 -13.31 8.22 -13.37
C LEU A 380 -13.09 6.83 -12.80
N ALA A 381 -13.70 5.80 -13.41
CA ALA A 381 -13.45 4.40 -13.04
C ALA A 381 -11.98 3.97 -13.22
N LYS A 382 -11.26 4.65 -14.14
CA LYS A 382 -9.82 4.48 -14.37
C LYS A 382 -8.96 5.43 -13.52
N GLY A 383 -9.56 6.24 -12.64
CA GLY A 383 -8.91 7.20 -11.75
C GLY A 383 -8.05 8.26 -12.45
N GLN A 384 -8.35 8.60 -13.72
CA GLN A 384 -7.60 9.61 -14.48
C GLN A 384 -8.19 11.02 -14.26
N LEU A 385 -8.15 11.51 -13.00
CA LEU A 385 -8.88 12.72 -12.59
C LEU A 385 -8.57 13.97 -13.43
N ASP A 386 -7.32 14.18 -13.85
CA ASP A 386 -6.96 15.37 -14.63
C ASP A 386 -7.58 15.36 -16.04
N ARG A 387 -7.61 14.19 -16.70
CA ARG A 387 -8.27 14.03 -18.00
C ARG A 387 -9.78 14.15 -17.89
N VAL A 388 -10.35 13.67 -16.79
CA VAL A 388 -11.80 13.81 -16.54
C VAL A 388 -12.19 15.27 -16.45
N VAL A 389 -11.40 16.10 -15.74
CA VAL A 389 -11.65 17.55 -15.65
C VAL A 389 -11.61 18.21 -17.04
N GLU A 390 -10.64 17.87 -17.88
CA GLU A 390 -10.58 18.41 -19.25
C GLU A 390 -11.81 18.05 -20.09
N ILE A 391 -12.26 16.79 -20.01
CA ILE A 391 -13.42 16.30 -20.77
C ILE A 391 -14.74 16.87 -20.26
N LEU A 392 -14.88 17.01 -18.94
CA LEU A 392 -16.06 17.63 -18.34
C LEU A 392 -16.12 19.14 -18.62
N ARG A 393 -14.98 19.84 -18.67
CA ARG A 393 -14.92 21.22 -19.14
C ARG A 393 -15.39 21.33 -20.59
N LEU A 394 -14.93 20.44 -21.47
CA LEU A 394 -15.39 20.40 -22.86
C LEU A 394 -16.89 20.10 -22.97
N ALA A 395 -17.43 19.24 -22.10
CA ALA A 395 -18.86 18.97 -22.04
C ALA A 395 -19.66 20.23 -21.65
N LEU A 396 -19.19 20.97 -20.64
CA LEU A 396 -19.81 22.22 -20.18
C LEU A 396 -19.62 23.39 -21.16
N GLU A 397 -18.54 23.43 -21.93
CA GLU A 397 -18.37 24.39 -23.04
C GLU A 397 -19.42 24.19 -24.14
N LYS A 398 -19.77 22.92 -24.42
CA LYS A 398 -20.78 22.56 -25.43
C LYS A 398 -22.21 22.70 -24.93
N ASP A 399 -22.43 22.36 -23.66
CA ASP A 399 -23.72 22.44 -22.99
C ASP A 399 -23.53 22.96 -21.56
N PRO A 400 -23.62 24.28 -21.36
CA PRO A 400 -23.49 24.90 -20.05
C PRO A 400 -24.58 24.49 -19.06
N GLU A 401 -25.68 23.90 -19.53
CA GLU A 401 -26.81 23.46 -18.69
C GLU A 401 -26.69 21.97 -18.29
N CYS A 402 -25.59 21.30 -18.63
CA CYS A 402 -25.37 19.89 -18.36
C CYS A 402 -25.12 19.61 -16.86
N VAL A 403 -26.21 19.40 -16.11
CA VAL A 403 -26.21 19.12 -14.66
C VAL A 403 -25.29 17.96 -14.29
N ARG A 404 -25.32 16.86 -15.06
CA ARG A 404 -24.50 15.68 -14.75
C ARG A 404 -23.00 15.97 -14.87
N ALA A 405 -22.59 16.84 -15.78
CA ALA A 405 -21.20 17.27 -15.87
C ALA A 405 -20.80 18.14 -14.66
N MET A 406 -21.67 19.04 -14.20
CA MET A 406 -21.46 19.85 -12.99
C MET A 406 -21.33 18.99 -11.74
N LEU A 407 -22.24 18.03 -11.53
CA LEU A 407 -22.20 17.10 -10.40
C LEU A 407 -20.88 16.32 -10.37
N LEU A 408 -20.44 15.78 -11.51
CA LEU A 408 -19.16 15.05 -11.61
C LEU A 408 -17.95 15.96 -11.37
N MET A 409 -17.99 17.22 -11.83
CA MET A 409 -16.94 18.20 -11.52
C MET A 409 -16.86 18.48 -10.01
N GLY A 410 -18.01 18.67 -9.37
CA GLY A 410 -18.12 18.81 -7.91
C GLY A 410 -17.48 17.63 -7.18
N GLN A 411 -17.83 16.40 -7.57
CA GLN A 411 -17.26 15.17 -7.01
C GLN A 411 -15.73 15.11 -7.12
N ILE A 412 -15.18 15.45 -8.29
CA ILE A 412 -13.73 15.41 -8.52
C ILE A 412 -13.00 16.44 -7.67
N PHE A 413 -13.54 17.66 -7.56
CA PHE A 413 -12.93 18.68 -6.73
C PHE A 413 -12.98 18.35 -5.25
N MET A 414 -14.05 17.72 -4.78
CA MET A 414 -14.09 17.19 -3.43
C MET A 414 -13.02 16.10 -3.19
N GLN A 415 -12.75 15.22 -4.15
CA GLN A 415 -11.69 14.21 -4.09
C GLN A 415 -10.29 14.85 -4.08
N LYS A 416 -10.12 15.96 -4.82
CA LYS A 416 -8.89 16.78 -4.81
C LYS A 416 -8.75 17.68 -3.57
N ASN A 417 -9.72 17.64 -2.66
CA ASN A 417 -9.81 18.52 -1.49
C ASN A 417 -9.88 20.03 -1.82
N LEU A 418 -10.35 20.37 -3.02
CA LEU A 418 -10.61 21.73 -3.47
C LEU A 418 -12.08 22.07 -3.18
N LEU A 419 -12.35 22.44 -1.92
CA LEU A 419 -13.72 22.54 -1.41
C LEU A 419 -14.48 23.74 -2.00
N SER A 420 -13.82 24.86 -2.27
CA SER A 420 -14.43 26.06 -2.85
C SER A 420 -14.98 25.79 -4.25
N GLU A 421 -14.16 25.19 -5.10
CA GLU A 421 -14.50 24.84 -6.46
C GLU A 421 -15.57 23.75 -6.47
N ALA A 422 -15.50 22.78 -5.56
CA ALA A 422 -16.54 21.78 -5.40
C ALA A 422 -17.91 22.41 -5.09
N THR A 423 -17.96 23.37 -4.16
CA THR A 423 -19.20 24.09 -3.82
C THR A 423 -19.79 24.79 -5.04
N GLU A 424 -18.97 25.51 -5.81
CA GLU A 424 -19.42 26.27 -6.98
C GLU A 424 -20.17 25.38 -8.00
N TYR A 425 -19.57 24.24 -8.38
CA TYR A 425 -20.21 23.34 -9.34
C TYR A 425 -21.44 22.62 -8.77
N LEU A 426 -21.45 22.28 -7.48
CA LEU A 426 -22.59 21.62 -6.84
C LEU A 426 -23.78 22.57 -6.67
N GLU A 427 -23.54 23.83 -6.31
CA GLU A 427 -24.59 24.85 -6.27
C GLU A 427 -25.15 25.18 -7.65
N LEU A 428 -24.28 25.22 -8.66
CA LEU A 428 -24.71 25.40 -10.04
C LEU A 428 -25.62 24.26 -10.49
N ALA A 429 -25.28 23.01 -10.15
CA ALA A 429 -26.11 21.84 -10.44
C ALA A 429 -27.47 21.92 -9.76
N VAL A 430 -27.51 22.26 -8.46
CA VAL A 430 -28.77 22.44 -7.69
C VAL A 430 -29.62 23.55 -8.30
N SER A 431 -29.01 24.71 -8.60
CA SER A 431 -29.71 25.87 -9.15
C SER A 431 -30.32 25.56 -10.51
N GLN A 432 -29.59 24.83 -11.35
CA GLN A 432 -30.07 24.45 -12.67
C GLN A 432 -31.24 23.45 -12.61
N LEU A 433 -31.19 22.48 -11.68
CA LEU A 433 -32.28 21.52 -11.47
C LEU A 433 -33.56 22.18 -10.93
N LEU A 434 -33.43 23.24 -10.13
CA LEU A 434 -34.58 23.93 -9.52
C LEU A 434 -35.13 25.08 -10.37
N LYS A 435 -34.44 25.44 -11.47
CA LYS A 435 -34.80 26.57 -12.35
C LYS A 435 -36.23 26.48 -12.89
N ALA A 436 -36.72 25.27 -13.16
CA ALA A 436 -38.06 25.00 -13.68
C ALA A 436 -39.06 24.56 -12.59
N GLY A 437 -38.69 24.63 -11.31
CA GLY A 437 -39.44 24.03 -10.20
C GLY A 437 -38.88 22.68 -9.77
N LEU A 438 -39.67 21.91 -9.01
CA LEU A 438 -39.22 20.60 -8.52
C LEU A 438 -39.17 19.58 -9.67
N PRO A 439 -38.05 18.86 -9.86
CA PRO A 439 -37.94 17.90 -10.94
C PRO A 439 -38.93 16.74 -10.75
N SER A 440 -39.55 16.32 -11.86
CA SER A 440 -40.45 15.16 -11.90
C SER A 440 -39.80 13.95 -12.58
N ASP A 441 -38.74 14.16 -13.35
CA ASP A 441 -37.98 13.07 -13.99
C ASP A 441 -37.12 12.34 -12.95
N VAL A 442 -37.08 11.01 -13.04
CA VAL A 442 -36.35 10.15 -12.10
C VAL A 442 -34.85 10.46 -12.09
N GLU A 443 -34.23 10.75 -13.24
CA GLU A 443 -32.80 11.11 -13.34
C GLU A 443 -32.55 12.46 -12.67
N ASP A 444 -33.39 13.46 -12.91
CA ASP A 444 -33.22 14.80 -12.34
C ASP A 444 -33.48 14.84 -10.83
N VAL A 445 -34.42 14.02 -10.33
CA VAL A 445 -34.63 13.83 -8.89
C VAL A 445 -33.39 13.19 -8.24
N ASP A 446 -32.81 12.15 -8.85
CA ASP A 446 -31.57 11.52 -8.37
C ASP A 446 -30.40 12.52 -8.35
N LEU A 447 -30.25 13.31 -9.43
CA LEU A 447 -29.23 14.35 -9.53
C LEU A 447 -29.43 15.45 -8.49
N LEU A 448 -30.67 15.83 -8.16
CA LEU A 448 -30.96 16.82 -7.12
C LEU A 448 -30.58 16.30 -5.73
N ILE A 449 -30.91 15.04 -5.45
CA ILE A 449 -30.56 14.36 -4.21
C ILE A 449 -29.03 14.34 -4.04
N LEU A 450 -28.31 13.85 -5.05
CA LEU A 450 -26.85 13.77 -5.02
C LEU A 450 -26.18 15.15 -4.91
N SER A 451 -26.61 16.12 -5.72
CA SER A 451 -26.05 17.48 -5.69
C SER A 451 -26.25 18.13 -4.34
N SER A 452 -27.46 18.02 -3.76
CA SER A 452 -27.79 18.60 -2.45
C SER A 452 -27.03 17.90 -1.31
N THR A 453 -26.93 16.57 -1.36
CA THR A 453 -26.20 15.78 -0.36
C THR A 453 -24.71 16.13 -0.36
N TRP A 454 -24.10 16.20 -1.54
CA TRP A 454 -22.69 16.53 -1.66
C TRP A 454 -22.42 18.00 -1.32
N ALA A 455 -23.28 18.94 -1.76
CA ALA A 455 -23.17 20.34 -1.37
C ALA A 455 -23.20 20.51 0.16
N GLY A 456 -24.17 19.85 0.82
CA GLY A 456 -24.25 19.82 2.28
C GLY A 456 -22.97 19.31 2.93
N SER A 457 -22.45 18.18 2.45
CA SER A 457 -21.17 17.62 2.95
C SER A 457 -19.98 18.57 2.75
N VAL A 458 -19.87 19.25 1.60
CA VAL A 458 -18.80 20.22 1.36
C VAL A 458 -18.89 21.41 2.31
N TYR A 459 -20.08 21.96 2.50
CA TYR A 459 -20.31 23.08 3.42
C TYR A 459 -19.98 22.70 4.87
N MET A 460 -20.38 21.51 5.32
CA MET A 460 -20.01 20.98 6.63
C MET A 460 -18.48 20.89 6.80
N ARG A 461 -17.75 20.45 5.76
CA ARG A 461 -16.28 20.38 5.75
C ARG A 461 -15.60 21.75 5.74
N GLN A 462 -16.26 22.77 5.21
CA GLN A 462 -15.79 24.16 5.28
C GLN A 462 -16.07 24.82 6.64
N GLY A 463 -16.80 24.16 7.54
CA GLY A 463 -17.25 24.72 8.82
C GLY A 463 -18.49 25.60 8.71
N LYS A 464 -19.07 25.72 7.51
CA LYS A 464 -20.31 26.46 7.20
C LYS A 464 -21.52 25.54 7.44
N LYS A 465 -21.80 25.30 8.72
CA LYS A 465 -22.78 24.29 9.15
C LYS A 465 -24.21 24.65 8.75
N ASP A 466 -24.58 25.92 8.90
CA ASP A 466 -25.95 26.38 8.63
C ASP A 466 -26.30 26.24 7.14
N GLU A 467 -25.40 26.66 6.25
CA GLU A 467 -25.54 26.49 4.80
C GLU A 467 -25.59 25.01 4.43
N GLY A 468 -24.73 24.19 5.05
CA GLY A 468 -24.71 22.74 4.82
C GLY A 468 -26.03 22.06 5.17
N ILE A 469 -26.63 22.46 6.30
CA ILE A 469 -27.94 21.96 6.74
C ILE A 469 -29.03 22.37 5.78
N VAL A 470 -29.04 23.61 5.28
CA VAL A 470 -30.04 24.07 4.28
C VAL A 470 -30.03 23.19 3.03
N HIS A 471 -28.86 22.77 2.54
CA HIS A 471 -28.78 21.85 1.41
C HIS A 471 -29.32 20.45 1.75
N LEU A 472 -29.09 19.95 2.96
CA LEU A 472 -29.54 18.63 3.39
C LEU A 472 -31.04 18.59 3.73
N GLU A 473 -31.59 19.65 4.34
CA GLU A 473 -33.02 19.79 4.66
C GLU A 473 -33.90 19.78 3.41
N ARG A 474 -33.35 20.18 2.26
CA ARG A 474 -34.02 20.01 0.96
C ARG A 474 -34.44 18.56 0.73
N LEU A 475 -33.65 17.59 1.18
CA LEU A 475 -33.99 16.17 1.02
C LEU A 475 -35.20 15.80 1.87
N ALA A 476 -35.31 16.34 3.08
CA ALA A 476 -36.46 16.07 3.95
C ALA A 476 -37.78 16.64 3.39
N SER A 477 -37.71 17.68 2.54
CA SER A 477 -38.88 18.27 1.87
C SER A 477 -39.22 17.63 0.51
N LEU A 478 -38.37 16.76 -0.02
CA LEU A 478 -38.68 15.98 -1.23
C LEU A 478 -39.65 14.84 -0.90
N GLN A 479 -40.56 14.57 -1.85
CA GLN A 479 -41.32 13.32 -1.85
C GLN A 479 -40.36 12.15 -1.98
N GLU A 480 -40.64 11.08 -1.23
CA GLU A 480 -39.85 9.85 -1.27
C GLU A 480 -39.80 9.29 -2.71
N PRO A 481 -38.60 9.06 -3.27
CA PRO A 481 -38.49 8.53 -4.64
C PRO A 481 -39.01 7.09 -4.74
N GLU A 482 -39.71 6.79 -5.83
CA GLU A 482 -40.18 5.43 -6.14
C GLU A 482 -39.07 4.52 -6.68
N ASP A 483 -38.13 5.08 -7.45
CA ASP A 483 -37.01 4.32 -8.01
C ASP A 483 -36.05 3.83 -6.91
N SER A 484 -35.69 2.56 -6.96
CA SER A 484 -34.86 1.92 -5.92
C SER A 484 -33.49 2.57 -5.75
N LYS A 485 -32.87 3.07 -6.83
CA LYS A 485 -31.56 3.72 -6.77
C LYS A 485 -31.68 5.10 -6.13
N SER A 486 -32.62 5.93 -6.62
CA SER A 486 -32.87 7.26 -6.07
C SER A 486 -33.31 7.19 -4.61
N LYS A 487 -34.12 6.18 -4.25
CA LYS A 487 -34.58 5.90 -2.87
C LYS A 487 -33.42 5.55 -1.94
N SER A 488 -32.46 4.75 -2.39
CA SER A 488 -31.24 4.48 -1.60
C SER A 488 -30.42 5.75 -1.36
N HIS A 489 -30.23 6.60 -2.37
CA HIS A 489 -29.50 7.87 -2.21
C HIS A 489 -30.25 8.84 -1.31
N TYR A 490 -31.59 8.86 -1.37
CA TYR A 490 -32.46 9.67 -0.52
C TYR A 490 -32.21 9.38 0.97
N TYR A 491 -32.27 8.10 1.39
CA TYR A 491 -32.06 7.73 2.79
C TYR A 491 -30.60 7.90 3.24
N ASP A 492 -29.63 7.74 2.35
CA ASP A 492 -28.23 8.11 2.63
C ASP A 492 -28.05 9.60 2.89
N GLY A 493 -28.78 10.44 2.15
CA GLY A 493 -28.84 11.87 2.40
C GLY A 493 -29.55 12.24 3.71
N LEU A 494 -30.62 11.52 4.09
CA LEU A 494 -31.28 11.71 5.39
C LEU A 494 -30.40 11.33 6.58
N LEU A 495 -29.57 10.29 6.45
CA LEU A 495 -28.55 9.96 7.45
C LEU A 495 -27.50 11.08 7.59
N LEU A 496 -27.10 11.69 6.48
CA LEU A 496 -26.19 12.84 6.51
C LEU A 496 -26.85 14.06 7.15
N LEU A 497 -28.13 14.30 6.88
CA LEU A 497 -28.91 15.34 7.54
C LEU A 497 -29.01 15.11 9.05
N SER A 498 -29.31 13.89 9.50
CA SER A 498 -29.39 13.59 10.94
C SER A 498 -28.06 13.84 11.64
N SER A 499 -26.95 13.42 11.03
CA SER A 499 -25.62 13.72 11.53
C SER A 499 -25.36 15.22 11.62
N ALA A 500 -25.68 15.97 10.56
CA ALA A 500 -25.50 17.43 10.54
C ALA A 500 -26.32 18.15 11.62
N LEU A 501 -27.60 17.80 11.77
CA LEU A 501 -28.50 18.33 12.79
C LEU A 501 -27.99 18.07 14.21
N SER A 502 -27.46 16.87 14.46
CA SER A 502 -26.84 16.52 15.73
C SER A 502 -25.65 17.41 16.07
N THR A 503 -24.80 17.72 15.07
CA THR A 503 -23.64 18.60 15.29
C THR A 503 -23.99 20.05 15.63
N VAL A 504 -25.24 20.46 15.43
CA VAL A 504 -25.80 21.79 15.76
C VAL A 504 -26.72 21.71 17.00
N GLY A 505 -26.88 20.52 17.59
CA GLY A 505 -27.69 20.31 18.80
C GLY A 505 -29.18 20.10 18.55
N ARG A 506 -29.63 19.97 17.29
CA ARG A 506 -31.02 19.66 16.91
C ARG A 506 -31.25 18.15 16.96
N LYS A 507 -31.09 17.55 18.14
CA LYS A 507 -31.09 16.08 18.33
C LYS A 507 -32.44 15.43 18.01
N ASP A 508 -33.55 16.03 18.43
CA ASP A 508 -34.89 15.47 18.18
C ASP A 508 -35.18 15.31 16.68
N GLU A 509 -34.83 16.34 15.91
CA GLU A 509 -34.98 16.33 14.45
C GLU A 509 -34.01 15.32 13.80
N ALA A 510 -32.80 15.19 14.33
CA ALA A 510 -31.84 14.19 13.87
C ALA A 510 -32.39 12.76 14.04
N ILE A 511 -32.93 12.44 15.23
CA ILE A 511 -33.54 11.15 15.52
C ILE A 511 -34.75 10.90 14.63
N GLN A 512 -35.56 11.93 14.37
CA GLN A 512 -36.71 11.82 13.46
C GLN A 512 -36.29 11.41 12.05
N GLN A 513 -35.28 12.06 11.47
CA GLN A 513 -34.79 11.70 10.14
C GLN A 513 -34.16 10.30 10.12
N LEU A 514 -33.48 9.93 11.20
CA LEU A 514 -32.83 8.63 11.31
C LEU A 514 -33.84 7.48 11.44
N ARG A 515 -34.93 7.67 12.19
CA ARG A 515 -36.04 6.70 12.27
C ARG A 515 -36.68 6.45 10.90
N ARG A 516 -36.76 7.48 10.04
CA ARG A 516 -37.23 7.31 8.65
C ARG A 516 -36.27 6.44 7.83
N ALA A 517 -34.96 6.60 7.99
CA ALA A 517 -33.97 5.77 7.33
C ALA A 517 -33.99 4.32 7.84
N VAL A 518 -34.09 4.12 9.16
CA VAL A 518 -34.23 2.79 9.78
C VAL A 518 -35.49 2.07 9.29
N ALA A 519 -36.61 2.76 9.15
CA ALA A 519 -37.84 2.16 8.62
C ALA A 519 -37.69 1.62 7.18
N TYR A 520 -36.77 2.17 6.40
CA TYR A 520 -36.46 1.70 5.05
C TYR A 520 -35.50 0.50 5.04
N ASP A 521 -34.42 0.56 5.82
CA ASP A 521 -33.39 -0.50 5.89
C ASP A 521 -32.81 -0.58 7.32
N PRO A 522 -33.43 -1.37 8.21
CA PRO A 522 -32.97 -1.48 9.59
C PRO A 522 -31.53 -2.00 9.69
N ASP A 523 -31.17 -3.00 8.87
CA ASP A 523 -29.84 -3.62 8.88
C ASP A 523 -28.73 -2.59 8.61
N ARG A 524 -29.03 -1.56 7.81
CA ARG A 524 -28.08 -0.52 7.44
C ARG A 524 -28.03 0.64 8.43
N TYR A 525 -29.18 1.06 8.98
CA TYR A 525 -29.27 2.32 9.72
C TYR A 525 -29.46 2.18 11.24
N GLN A 526 -29.87 1.00 11.74
CA GLN A 526 -30.19 0.80 13.16
C GLN A 526 -29.03 1.15 14.09
N GLN A 527 -27.80 0.77 13.72
CA GLN A 527 -26.60 1.06 14.51
C GLN A 527 -26.42 2.55 14.81
N PHE A 528 -26.79 3.43 13.87
CA PHE A 528 -26.70 4.87 14.08
C PHE A 528 -27.78 5.37 15.02
N LEU A 529 -28.98 4.75 15.02
CA LEU A 529 -30.05 5.12 15.94
C LEU A 529 -29.71 4.72 17.37
N ASP A 530 -29.20 3.50 17.55
CA ASP A 530 -28.77 3.00 18.85
C ASP A 530 -27.67 3.89 19.46
N GLN A 531 -26.76 4.44 18.63
CA GLN A 531 -25.73 5.38 19.10
C GLN A 531 -26.33 6.66 19.68
N TYR A 532 -27.41 7.18 19.11
CA TYR A 532 -28.05 8.41 19.57
C TYR A 532 -28.87 8.18 20.85
N GLU A 533 -29.55 7.04 20.95
CA GLU A 533 -30.37 6.70 22.12
C GLU A 533 -29.48 6.36 23.33
N ASN A 534 -28.34 5.68 23.13
CA ASN A 534 -27.39 5.40 24.22
C ASN A 534 -26.67 6.66 24.75
N GLU A 535 -26.46 7.69 23.93
CA GLU A 535 -25.92 8.98 24.39
C GLU A 535 -26.90 9.77 25.29
N GLU A 536 -28.22 9.54 25.16
CA GLU A 536 -29.22 10.10 26.07
C GLU A 536 -29.26 9.37 27.42
N ASP A 537 -29.10 8.05 27.41
CA ASP A 537 -29.09 7.23 28.63
C ASP A 537 -27.88 7.55 29.52
N ASP A 538 -26.72 7.86 28.94
CA ASP A 538 -25.52 8.22 29.71
C ASP A 538 -25.70 9.58 30.42
N ILE A 539 -26.24 10.58 29.71
CA ILE A 539 -26.51 11.93 30.27
C ILE A 539 -27.64 11.91 31.30
N THR A 540 -28.71 11.15 31.05
CA THR A 540 -29.82 11.03 32.00
C THR A 540 -29.42 10.23 33.24
N SER A 541 -28.55 9.21 33.09
CA SER A 541 -27.97 8.49 34.22
C SER A 541 -27.07 9.37 35.09
N ASP A 542 -26.30 10.27 34.48
CA ASP A 542 -25.44 11.23 35.18
C ASP A 542 -26.23 12.30 35.95
N LEU A 543 -27.37 12.74 35.41
CA LEU A 543 -28.27 13.67 36.11
C LEU A 543 -29.02 13.00 37.28
N VAL A 544 -29.36 11.71 37.14
CA VAL A 544 -30.01 10.92 38.21
C VAL A 544 -29.00 10.53 39.30
N SER A 545 -27.75 10.26 38.94
CA SER A 545 -26.68 9.98 39.91
C SER A 545 -26.30 11.24 40.69
N SER A 546 -26.21 12.40 40.03
CA SER A 546 -25.95 13.70 40.67
C SER A 546 -27.02 14.11 41.69
N ARG A 547 -28.31 13.84 41.43
CA ARG A 547 -29.38 14.11 42.41
C ARG A 547 -29.39 13.15 43.60
N ARG A 548 -28.87 11.93 43.45
CA ARG A 548 -28.78 10.95 44.55
C ARG A 548 -27.60 11.19 45.49
N THR A 549 -26.58 11.93 45.07
CA THR A 549 -25.44 12.31 45.92
C THR A 549 -25.70 13.51 46.84
N ASP A 550 -26.76 14.27 46.61
CA ASP A 550 -27.13 15.46 47.41
C ASP A 550 -28.32 15.21 48.38
N SER A 551 -28.67 13.95 48.66
CA SER A 551 -29.75 13.55 49.59
C SER A 551 -29.22 13.01 50.92
#